data_AF-A0A142JWD7-F1
#
_entry.id   AF-A0A142JWD7-F1
#
_cell.length_a   1.000
_cell.length_b   1.000
_cell.length_c   1.000
_cell.angle_alpha   90.00
_cell.angle_beta   90.00
_cell.angle_gamma   90.00
#
_symmetry.space_group_name_H-M   'P 1'
#
loop_
_entity.id
_entity.type
_entity.pdbx_description
1 polymer ?
#
loop_
_entity_poly.entity_id
_entity_poly.type
_entity_poly.pdbx_seq_one_letter_code
_entity_poly.pdbx_strand_id
1 'polypeptide(L)'
;MLSPLSPRLLSAALAVALSAGVPVALAAARQDASRPAAREGAPEAACKHAVKAALPNPGSFKWVAATARQIDKDNYSVVADVEYLAKDGAVREAKVQCDVRREQGNRYAVPKMRLPH
;
A
#
# COMPACT_ATOMS: atom_id res chain seq x y z
N MET A 1 -55.26 3.92 51.88
CA MET A 1 -55.82 2.64 51.42
C MET A 1 -55.01 2.15 50.23
N LEU A 2 -54.59 0.88 50.30
CA LEU A 2 -54.25 -0.08 49.23
C LEU A 2 -53.48 0.38 47.97
N SER A 3 -52.30 -0.20 47.79
CA SER A 3 -51.61 -0.35 46.49
C SER A 3 -52.46 -1.13 45.47
N PRO A 4 -52.24 -0.88 44.17
CA PRO A 4 -51.96 -1.96 43.21
C PRO A 4 -50.81 -1.59 42.25
N LEU A 5 -49.75 -2.40 42.10
CA LEU A 5 -49.58 -3.51 41.14
C LEU A 5 -49.55 -3.09 39.65
N SER A 6 -48.32 -3.07 39.08
CA SER A 6 -47.90 -3.52 37.73
C SER A 6 -48.56 -2.91 36.47
N PRO A 7 -48.08 -3.15 35.23
CA PRO A 7 -46.89 -3.89 34.77
C PRO A 7 -45.98 -3.12 33.77
N ARG A 8 -44.78 -3.65 33.57
CA ARG A 8 -43.89 -3.38 32.43
C ARG A 8 -44.59 -3.68 31.09
N LEU A 9 -44.75 -2.68 30.23
CA LEU A 9 -45.00 -2.79 28.79
C LEU A 9 -44.28 -1.58 28.17
N LEU A 10 -43.17 -1.71 27.44
CA LEU A 10 -42.99 -2.19 26.06
C LEU A 10 -42.45 -1.01 25.24
N SER A 11 -41.39 -1.30 24.49
CA SER A 11 -41.10 -0.70 23.18
C SER A 11 -40.83 0.80 23.10
N ALA A 12 -39.61 1.16 22.69
CA ALA A 12 -39.37 1.72 21.36
C ALA A 12 -37.89 2.05 21.20
N ALA A 13 -37.25 1.38 20.25
CA ALA A 13 -36.02 1.88 19.64
C ALA A 13 -36.34 3.22 18.96
N LEU A 14 -35.58 4.26 19.28
CA LEU A 14 -35.50 5.46 18.45
C LEU A 14 -34.06 5.61 17.96
N ALA A 15 -33.85 5.23 16.71
CA ALA A 15 -32.72 5.63 15.93
C ALA A 15 -32.83 7.13 15.62
N VAL A 16 -31.75 7.88 15.82
CA VAL A 16 -31.55 9.16 15.11
C VAL A 16 -30.22 9.10 14.40
N ALA A 17 -30.33 9.31 13.10
CA ALA A 17 -29.32 9.23 12.07
C ALA A 17 -28.66 10.61 11.82
N LEU A 18 -27.84 10.64 10.77
CA LEU A 18 -27.14 11.77 10.12
C LEU A 18 -25.76 12.05 10.74
N SER A 19 -24.64 12.08 10.00
CA SER A 19 -24.42 12.60 8.65
C SER A 19 -23.11 11.97 8.12
N ALA A 20 -23.06 11.39 6.92
CA ALA A 20 -22.84 12.05 5.62
C ALA A 20 -21.45 11.72 5.08
N GLY A 21 -21.39 11.36 3.79
CA GLY A 21 -20.15 11.29 3.02
C GLY A 21 -19.98 10.00 2.22
N VAL A 22 -20.66 9.90 1.08
CA VAL A 22 -20.25 9.04 -0.04
C VAL A 22 -18.99 9.68 -0.67
N PRO A 23 -18.05 8.92 -1.25
CA PRO A 23 -18.28 8.44 -2.61
C PRO A 23 -17.81 7.01 -2.92
N VAL A 24 -18.47 6.49 -3.93
CA VAL A 24 -18.21 5.31 -4.76
C VAL A 24 -16.72 5.16 -5.12
N ALA A 25 -16.20 3.94 -5.02
CA ALA A 25 -15.10 3.49 -5.88
C ALA A 25 -15.20 1.98 -6.14
N LEU A 26 -15.53 1.67 -7.39
CA LEU A 26 -15.33 0.38 -8.06
C LEU A 26 -14.02 -0.29 -7.62
N ALA A 27 -14.12 -1.49 -7.04
CA ALA A 27 -13.00 -2.43 -7.02
C ALA A 27 -13.33 -3.57 -7.99
N ALA A 28 -12.98 -3.33 -9.25
CA ALA A 28 -13.05 -4.31 -10.31
C ALA A 28 -12.01 -5.43 -10.09
N ALA A 29 -12.47 -6.66 -10.40
CA ALA A 29 -11.71 -7.80 -10.91
C ALA A 29 -10.46 -8.25 -10.12
N ARG A 30 -10.68 -9.29 -9.30
CA ARG A 30 -9.71 -10.36 -9.05
C ARG A 30 -9.23 -10.93 -10.38
N GLN A 31 -7.94 -10.86 -10.68
CA GLN A 31 -7.28 -11.84 -11.55
C GLN A 31 -5.87 -12.16 -11.05
N ASP A 32 -5.69 -13.46 -10.81
CA ASP A 32 -4.48 -14.27 -10.86
C ASP A 32 -3.16 -13.77 -10.25
N ALA A 33 -2.74 -14.45 -9.17
CA ALA A 33 -1.35 -14.51 -8.76
C ALA A 33 -0.99 -15.94 -8.31
N SER A 34 -0.69 -16.80 -9.29
CA SER A 34 0.09 -18.02 -9.07
C SER A 34 1.55 -17.66 -8.78
N ARG A 35 1.86 -17.23 -7.55
CA ARG A 35 3.15 -17.38 -6.82
C ARG A 35 2.93 -16.78 -5.42
N PRO A 36 3.23 -17.48 -4.30
CA PRO A 36 2.98 -16.92 -2.98
C PRO A 36 3.79 -15.63 -2.82
N ALA A 37 3.09 -14.51 -2.68
CA ALA A 37 3.67 -13.23 -2.32
C ALA A 37 4.39 -13.41 -0.98
N ALA A 38 5.71 -13.59 -1.01
CA ALA A 38 6.53 -13.33 0.16
C ALA A 38 6.11 -11.94 0.65
N ARG A 39 5.65 -11.83 1.89
CA ARG A 39 5.10 -10.59 2.44
C ARG A 39 6.11 -9.47 2.20
N GLU A 40 5.81 -8.60 1.23
CA GLU A 40 6.69 -7.50 0.82
C GLU A 40 7.00 -6.66 2.06
N GLY A 41 8.28 -6.48 2.37
CA GLY A 41 8.69 -5.71 3.53
C GLY A 41 8.28 -4.25 3.35
N ALA A 42 7.89 -3.57 4.43
CA ALA A 42 7.53 -2.14 4.38
C ALA A 42 8.57 -1.24 3.67
N PRO A 43 9.91 -1.44 3.80
CA PRO A 43 10.87 -0.65 3.02
C PRO A 43 10.88 -1.01 1.52
N GLU A 44 10.63 -2.27 1.16
CA GLU A 44 10.56 -2.72 -0.23
C GLU A 44 9.35 -2.10 -0.94
N ALA A 45 8.20 -2.06 -0.25
CA ALA A 45 7.01 -1.40 -0.73
C ALA A 45 7.25 0.09 -0.99
N ALA A 46 7.91 0.79 -0.06
CA ALA A 46 8.24 2.19 -0.25
C ALA A 46 9.12 2.41 -1.49
N CYS A 47 10.16 1.58 -1.68
CA CYS A 47 11.01 1.64 -2.86
C CYS A 47 10.22 1.36 -4.14
N LYS A 48 9.41 0.31 -4.17
CA LYS A 48 8.57 -0.05 -5.32
C LYS A 48 7.62 1.07 -5.72
N HIS A 49 6.97 1.70 -4.76
CA HIS A 49 6.10 2.85 -5.01
C HIS A 49 6.86 4.04 -5.59
N ALA A 50 8.04 4.35 -5.04
CA ALA A 50 8.89 5.43 -5.56
C ALA A 50 9.39 5.15 -6.99
N VAL A 51 9.86 3.93 -7.25
CA VAL A 51 10.32 3.51 -8.58
C VAL A 51 9.17 3.59 -9.60
N LYS A 52 8.01 3.02 -9.26
CA LYS A 52 6.83 3.06 -10.14
C LYS A 52 6.43 4.50 -10.48
N ALA A 53 6.48 5.42 -9.51
CA ALA A 53 6.13 6.83 -9.72
C ALA A 53 7.14 7.58 -10.60
N ALA A 54 8.40 7.14 -10.68
CA ALA A 54 9.44 7.81 -11.45
C ALA A 54 9.67 7.22 -12.85
N LEU A 55 9.08 6.06 -13.15
CA LEU A 55 9.17 5.45 -14.48
C LEU A 55 8.26 6.17 -15.49
N PRO A 56 8.65 6.22 -16.78
CA PRO A 56 7.86 6.89 -17.82
C PRO A 56 6.50 6.23 -18.05
N ASN A 57 6.43 4.91 -17.89
CA ASN A 57 5.21 4.12 -18.10
C ASN A 57 4.90 3.30 -16.84
N PRO A 58 4.27 3.90 -15.81
CA PRO A 58 4.01 3.23 -14.53
C PRO A 58 3.06 2.03 -14.64
N GLY A 59 2.24 1.96 -15.70
CA GLY A 59 1.31 0.86 -15.95
C GLY A 59 1.98 -0.43 -16.47
N SER A 60 3.17 -0.31 -17.07
CA SER A 60 3.93 -1.41 -17.67
C SER A 60 5.19 -1.72 -16.87
N PHE A 61 5.03 -1.73 -15.55
CA PHE A 61 6.09 -1.96 -14.58
C PHE A 61 5.88 -3.27 -13.84
N LYS A 62 6.96 -4.04 -13.69
CA LYS A 62 6.97 -5.32 -12.99
C LYS A 62 8.13 -5.37 -12.00
N TRP A 63 7.80 -5.73 -10.77
CA TRP A 63 8.74 -5.95 -9.69
C TRP A 63 9.14 -7.42 -9.68
N VAL A 64 10.38 -7.73 -10.06
CA VAL A 64 10.82 -9.13 -10.27
C VAL A 64 11.31 -9.73 -8.97
N ALA A 65 12.25 -9.05 -8.31
CA ALA A 65 12.82 -9.47 -7.04
C ALA A 65 13.29 -8.24 -6.28
N ALA A 66 13.31 -8.30 -4.95
CA ALA A 66 13.90 -7.27 -4.12
C ALA A 66 14.61 -7.87 -2.92
N THR A 67 15.56 -7.12 -2.39
CA THR A 67 16.22 -7.42 -1.14
C THR A 67 16.37 -6.12 -0.36
N ALA A 68 15.73 -6.04 0.80
CA ALA A 68 15.99 -4.99 1.78
C ALA A 68 17.09 -5.41 2.76
N ARG A 69 18.07 -4.52 2.96
CA ARG A 69 19.08 -4.63 4.00
C ARG A 69 19.00 -3.41 4.92
N GLN A 70 18.93 -3.64 6.23
CA GLN A 70 19.05 -2.56 7.21
C GLN A 70 20.51 -2.07 7.26
N ILE A 71 20.73 -0.76 7.12
CA ILE A 71 22.06 -0.13 7.21
C ILE A 71 22.28 0.40 8.62
N ASP A 72 21.26 1.03 9.21
CA ASP A 72 21.24 1.51 10.59
C ASP A 72 19.81 1.40 11.17
N LYS A 73 19.61 1.91 12.39
CA LYS A 73 18.34 1.78 13.14
C LYS A 73 17.11 2.15 12.30
N ASP A 74 17.19 3.22 11.52
CA ASP A 74 16.05 3.78 10.77
C ASP A 74 16.31 3.85 9.26
N ASN A 75 17.47 3.42 8.76
CA ASN A 75 17.79 3.43 7.33
C ASN A 75 17.99 2.02 6.76
N TYR A 76 17.48 1.83 5.55
CA TYR A 76 17.51 0.60 4.79
C TYR A 76 18.02 0.88 3.37
N SER A 77 18.78 -0.05 2.79
CA SER A 77 19.05 -0.10 1.36
C SER A 77 18.20 -1.19 0.75
N VAL A 78 17.35 -0.84 -0.21
CA VAL A 78 16.58 -1.79 -1.01
C VAL A 78 17.22 -1.85 -2.40
N VAL A 79 17.61 -3.05 -2.82
CA VAL A 79 18.02 -3.32 -4.21
C VAL A 79 16.96 -4.21 -4.82
N ALA A 80 16.48 -3.85 -6.01
CA ALA A 80 15.46 -4.62 -6.70
C ALA A 80 15.76 -4.77 -8.19
N ASP A 81 15.36 -5.90 -8.72
CA ASP A 81 15.31 -6.18 -10.14
C ASP A 81 13.91 -5.83 -10.66
N VAL A 82 13.85 -4.97 -11.67
CA VAL A 82 12.61 -4.46 -12.25
C VAL A 82 12.61 -4.60 -13.77
N GLU A 83 11.44 -4.84 -14.32
CA GLU A 83 11.18 -4.86 -15.75
C GLU A 83 10.21 -3.72 -16.05
N TYR A 84 10.52 -2.86 -17.03
CA TYR A 84 9.72 -1.69 -17.35
C TYR A 84 9.72 -1.36 -18.84
N LEU A 85 8.66 -0.69 -19.28
CA LEU A 85 8.58 -0.14 -20.63
C LEU A 85 9.25 1.25 -20.70
N ALA A 86 10.34 1.35 -21.44
CA ALA A 86 11.05 2.60 -21.68
C ALA A 86 10.29 3.52 -22.65
N LYS A 87 10.77 4.77 -22.80
CA LYS A 87 10.10 5.81 -23.62
C LYS A 87 10.05 5.47 -25.12
N ASP A 88 10.98 4.64 -25.58
CA ASP A 88 11.07 4.13 -26.95
C ASP A 88 10.14 2.92 -27.20
N GLY A 89 9.38 2.48 -26.19
CA GLY A 89 8.53 1.30 -26.27
C GLY A 89 9.27 -0.02 -26.11
N ALA A 90 10.56 -0.02 -25.78
CA ALA A 90 11.31 -1.23 -25.48
C ALA A 90 11.08 -1.66 -24.02
N VAL A 91 10.91 -2.97 -23.79
CA VAL A 91 10.94 -3.55 -22.45
C VAL A 91 12.39 -3.70 -22.01
N ARG A 92 12.72 -3.16 -20.83
CA ARG A 92 14.07 -3.22 -20.25
C ARG A 92 14.02 -3.83 -18.86
N GLU A 93 15.01 -4.66 -18.57
CA GLU A 93 15.31 -5.14 -17.23
C GLU A 93 16.42 -4.30 -16.61
N ALA A 94 16.28 -3.99 -15.33
CA ALA A 94 17.19 -3.11 -14.62
C ALA A 94 17.27 -3.41 -13.14
N LYS A 95 18.42 -3.10 -12.54
CA LYS A 95 18.55 -2.97 -11.10
C LYS A 95 18.28 -1.54 -10.66
N VAL A 96 17.37 -1.40 -9.70
CA VAL A 96 17.14 -0.15 -8.97
C VAL A 96 17.68 -0.28 -7.55
N GLN A 97 18.13 0.83 -7.00
CA GLN A 97 18.50 0.92 -5.60
C GLN A 97 17.83 2.11 -4.95
N CYS A 98 17.13 1.87 -3.84
CA CYS A 98 16.54 2.90 -3.00
C CYS A 98 17.23 2.91 -1.64
N ASP A 99 17.65 4.09 -1.20
CA ASP A 99 17.92 4.34 0.20
C ASP A 99 16.58 4.74 0.83
N VAL A 100 16.12 3.97 1.81
CA VAL A 100 14.81 4.10 2.46
C VAL A 100 15.03 4.45 3.92
N ARG A 101 14.36 5.50 4.40
CA ARG A 101 14.40 5.92 5.79
C ARG A 101 13.04 5.72 6.44
N ARG A 102 13.00 5.05 7.58
CA ARG A 102 11.83 4.95 8.44
C ARG A 102 11.59 6.31 9.10
N GLU A 103 10.36 6.79 8.98
CA GLU A 103 9.89 8.00 9.64
C GLU A 103 9.00 7.63 10.84
N GLN A 104 8.40 8.63 11.48
CA GLN A 104 7.54 8.40 12.65
C GLN A 104 6.46 7.34 12.37
N GLY A 105 6.36 6.36 13.27
CA GLY A 105 5.46 5.22 13.14
C GLY A 105 5.96 4.16 12.15
N ASN A 106 5.08 3.77 11.21
CA ASN A 106 5.36 2.75 10.19
C ASN A 106 5.42 3.35 8.78
N ARG A 107 5.82 4.62 8.67
CA ARG A 107 6.01 5.31 7.40
C ARG A 107 7.47 5.18 6.95
N TYR A 108 7.66 5.08 5.64
CA TYR A 108 8.98 4.95 5.03
C TYR A 108 9.08 5.97 3.89
N ALA A 109 10.13 6.77 3.92
CA ALA A 109 10.47 7.74 2.89
C ALA A 109 11.62 7.20 2.05
N VAL A 110 11.66 7.55 0.76
CA VAL A 110 12.74 7.18 -0.16
C VAL A 110 13.52 8.44 -0.53
N PRO A 111 14.46 8.91 0.32
CA PRO A 111 15.21 10.14 0.07
C PRO A 111 16.12 10.06 -1.15
N LYS A 112 16.58 8.85 -1.52
CA LYS A 112 17.49 8.66 -2.64
C LYS A 112 17.12 7.40 -3.40
N MET A 113 17.02 7.55 -4.72
CA MET A 113 16.69 6.46 -5.63
C MET A 113 17.62 6.54 -6.84
N ARG A 114 18.21 5.40 -7.18
CA ARG A 114 19.01 5.21 -8.39
C ARG A 114 18.15 4.41 -9.37
N LEU A 115 17.71 5.10 -10.42
CA LEU A 115 16.96 4.48 -11.52
C LEU A 115 17.91 3.99 -12.60
N PRO A 116 17.48 3.00 -13.41
CA PRO A 116 18.15 2.69 -14.66
C PRO A 116 18.17 3.90 -15.60
N HIS A 117 19.31 4.09 -16.27
CA HIS A 117 19.52 5.06 -17.33
C HIS A 117 19.10 4.51 -18.70
#